data_AF-A0A4P8HRC7-F1
#
_entry.id   AF-A0A4P8HRC7-F1
#
_cell.length_a   1.000
_cell.length_b   1.000
_cell.length_c   1.000
_cell.angle_alpha   90.00
_cell.angle_beta   90.00
_cell.angle_gamma   90.00
#
_symmetry.space_group_name_H-M   'P 1'
#
loop_
_entity.id
_entity.type
_entity.pdbx_description
1 polymer ?
#
loop_
_entity_poly.entity_id
_entity_poly.type
_entity_poly.pdbx_seq_one_letter_code
_entity_poly.pdbx_strand_id
1 'polypeptide(L)'
;MTIRYGCFFSYAHGQHAYMREFRNALVDALRCYLEPHLDTEAELFVDSEQLGGGDDPDARIARAMCESVCMIMIYTPKYEAHAYTRREFAAMQMIEAERRAWYPLPSRLIIPVVMTRHSIGLPPQISEPGFYVDFSRYTLATGDLKTNPDFLPDIDRIVQRIVAHYHYLKYSIPPEHDCGRFALPPAPPEWRPMPPPHFPR
;
A
#
# COMPACT_ATOMS: atom_id res chain seq x y z
N MET A 1 10.03 19.25 3.68
CA MET A 1 9.82 17.92 3.04
C MET A 1 9.17 18.09 1.66
N THR A 2 9.34 17.13 0.75
CA THR A 2 8.67 17.10 -0.56
C THR A 2 8.03 15.73 -0.77
N ILE A 3 6.88 15.70 -1.44
CA ILE A 3 6.30 14.46 -1.95
C ILE A 3 7.27 13.92 -3.00
N ARG A 4 7.55 12.61 -2.99
CA ARG A 4 8.35 11.95 -4.03
C ARG A 4 7.60 10.88 -4.79
N TYR A 5 6.57 10.30 -4.16
CA TYR A 5 5.86 9.16 -4.70
C TYR A 5 4.35 9.35 -4.57
N GLY A 6 3.59 9.04 -5.63
CA GLY A 6 2.13 8.94 -5.56
C GLY A 6 1.69 7.84 -4.59
N CYS A 7 2.42 6.73 -4.54
CA CYS A 7 2.09 5.67 -3.57
C CYS A 7 3.30 4.83 -3.16
N PHE A 8 3.29 4.38 -1.91
CA PHE A 8 4.13 3.30 -1.42
C PHE A 8 3.44 1.95 -1.68
N PHE A 9 4.13 1.00 -2.30
CA PHE A 9 3.57 -0.29 -2.65
C PHE A 9 4.03 -1.38 -1.66
N SER A 10 3.17 -1.73 -0.71
CA SER A 10 3.44 -2.72 0.34
C SER A 10 2.79 -4.07 0.01
N TYR A 11 3.58 -5.16 0.07
CA TYR A 11 3.09 -6.51 -0.17
C TYR A 11 3.96 -7.56 0.52
N ALA A 12 3.37 -8.69 0.90
CA ALA A 12 4.14 -9.82 1.39
C ALA A 12 4.86 -10.50 0.21
N HIS A 13 6.19 -10.50 0.24
CA HIS A 13 6.98 -11.20 -0.77
C HIS A 13 6.63 -12.69 -0.81
N GLY A 14 6.41 -13.22 -2.00
CA GLY A 14 6.16 -14.64 -2.26
C GLY A 14 7.02 -15.12 -3.42
N GLN A 15 7.40 -16.40 -3.40
CA GLN A 15 8.22 -17.00 -4.46
C GLN A 15 7.43 -17.36 -5.73
N HIS A 16 6.11 -17.12 -5.75
CA HIS A 16 5.24 -17.62 -6.81
C HIS A 16 5.02 -16.59 -7.91
N ALA A 17 5.13 -17.05 -9.17
CA ALA A 17 4.97 -16.25 -10.37
C ALA A 17 3.66 -15.43 -10.37
N TYR A 18 2.56 -16.00 -9.88
CA TYR A 18 1.26 -15.32 -9.82
C TYR A 18 1.28 -13.97 -9.09
N MET A 19 1.89 -13.90 -7.91
CA MET A 19 1.98 -12.65 -7.13
C MET A 19 2.83 -11.61 -7.87
N ARG A 20 3.91 -12.06 -8.53
CA ARG A 20 4.80 -11.20 -9.30
C ARG A 20 4.11 -10.64 -10.54
N GLU A 21 3.41 -11.46 -11.30
CA GLU A 21 2.67 -11.04 -12.50
C GLU A 21 1.54 -10.08 -12.13
N PHE A 22 0.76 -10.40 -11.09
CA PHE A 22 -0.28 -9.51 -10.59
C PHE A 22 0.28 -8.15 -10.16
N ARG A 23 1.34 -8.16 -9.34
CA ARG A 23 2.03 -6.94 -8.90
C ARG A 23 2.47 -6.11 -10.09
N ASN A 24 3.16 -6.72 -11.06
CA ASN A 24 3.67 -6.00 -12.23
C ASN A 24 2.52 -5.40 -13.05
N ALA A 25 1.49 -6.19 -13.34
CA ALA A 25 0.33 -5.71 -14.08
C ALA A 25 -0.38 -4.55 -13.38
N LEU A 26 -0.52 -4.61 -12.06
CA LEU A 26 -1.15 -3.55 -11.27
C LEU A 26 -0.27 -2.30 -11.21
N VAL A 27 1.03 -2.45 -10.98
CA VAL A 27 2.01 -1.35 -10.97
C VAL A 27 2.00 -0.63 -12.32
N ASP A 28 2.03 -1.35 -13.42
CA ASP A 28 2.04 -0.78 -14.77
C ASP A 28 0.73 -0.06 -15.09
N ALA A 29 -0.42 -0.63 -14.68
CA ALA A 29 -1.70 0.04 -14.82
C ALA A 29 -1.77 1.34 -14.02
N LEU A 30 -1.39 1.30 -12.74
CA LEU A 30 -1.41 2.47 -11.87
C LEU A 30 -0.47 3.58 -12.35
N ARG A 31 0.75 3.23 -12.82
CA ARG A 31 1.65 4.22 -13.44
C ARG A 31 0.99 4.93 -14.62
N CYS A 32 0.36 4.17 -15.52
CA CYS A 32 -0.33 4.72 -16.68
C CYS A 32 -1.44 5.72 -16.30
N TYR A 33 -2.19 5.43 -15.24
CA TYR A 33 -3.31 6.28 -14.83
C TYR A 33 -2.93 7.39 -13.85
N LEU A 34 -1.81 7.29 -13.13
CA LEU A 34 -1.33 8.32 -12.20
C LEU A 34 -0.45 9.37 -12.87
N GLU A 35 0.32 9.01 -13.91
CA GLU A 35 1.25 9.91 -14.60
C GLU A 35 0.60 11.26 -15.00
N PRO A 36 -0.64 11.30 -15.55
CA PRO A 36 -1.25 12.57 -15.95
C PRO A 36 -1.64 13.49 -14.79
N HIS A 37 -1.63 13.00 -13.54
CA HIS A 37 -2.10 13.72 -12.36
C HIS A 37 -0.97 14.23 -11.45
N LEU A 38 0.24 13.68 -11.58
CA LEU A 38 1.39 14.07 -10.78
C LEU A 38 2.25 15.07 -11.56
N ASP A 39 2.88 16.02 -10.87
CA ASP A 39 3.67 17.06 -11.53
C ASP A 39 5.05 16.54 -11.92
N THR A 40 5.80 16.06 -10.93
CA THR A 40 7.22 15.64 -11.06
C THR A 40 7.55 14.43 -10.19
N GLU A 41 6.61 14.00 -9.37
CA GLU A 41 6.73 12.85 -8.48
C GLU A 41 6.64 11.55 -9.29
N ALA A 42 7.37 10.53 -8.83
CA ALA A 42 7.20 9.19 -9.39
C ALA A 42 5.83 8.64 -8.97
N GLU A 43 5.19 7.83 -9.80
CA GLU A 43 3.83 7.36 -9.51
C GLU A 43 3.82 6.38 -8.33
N LEU A 44 4.83 5.51 -8.27
CA LEU A 44 4.92 4.43 -7.28
C LEU A 44 6.36 4.23 -6.80
N PHE A 45 6.51 4.10 -5.48
CA PHE A 45 7.64 3.42 -4.87
C PHE A 45 7.29 1.94 -4.69
N VAL A 46 7.98 1.06 -5.41
CA VAL A 46 7.87 -0.39 -5.23
C VAL A 46 9.16 -0.87 -4.61
N ASP A 47 9.08 -1.47 -3.42
CA ASP A 47 10.26 -2.11 -2.84
C ASP A 47 10.59 -3.36 -3.67
N SER A 48 11.58 -3.19 -4.56
CA SER A 48 12.26 -4.26 -5.26
C SER A 48 13.59 -4.48 -4.57
N GLU A 49 13.95 -5.75 -4.32
CA GLU A 49 15.18 -6.22 -3.66
C GLU A 49 16.50 -5.78 -4.35
N GLN A 50 16.74 -4.48 -4.46
CA GLN A 50 18.03 -3.88 -4.75
C GLN A 50 18.39 -2.98 -3.58
N LEU A 51 18.72 -3.66 -2.47
CA LEU A 51 19.57 -3.09 -1.44
C LEU A 51 21.00 -3.12 -1.97
N GLY A 52 21.34 -2.11 -2.77
CA GLY A 52 22.73 -1.79 -3.06
C GLY A 52 23.42 -1.41 -1.74
N GLY A 53 24.53 -2.06 -1.42
CA GLY A 53 25.20 -1.91 -0.13
C GLY A 53 25.63 -0.46 0.15
N GLY A 54 25.13 0.10 1.25
CA GLY A 54 25.55 1.41 1.77
C GLY A 54 24.52 2.09 2.67
N ASP A 55 23.23 2.04 2.30
CA ASP A 55 22.14 2.68 3.04
C ASP A 55 21.44 1.71 4.00
N ASP A 56 21.02 2.21 5.17
CA ASP A 56 20.13 1.49 6.09
C ASP A 56 18.78 1.23 5.41
N PRO A 57 18.45 -0.05 5.09
CA PRO A 57 17.22 -0.41 4.39
C PRO A 57 15.97 0.12 5.09
N ASP A 58 15.92 0.07 6.41
CA ASP A 58 14.75 0.48 7.19
C ASP A 58 14.56 2.00 7.15
N ALA A 59 15.66 2.77 7.20
CA ALA A 59 15.61 4.23 7.06
C ALA A 59 15.13 4.63 5.65
N ARG A 60 15.59 3.93 4.61
CA ARG A 60 15.15 4.18 3.22
C ARG A 60 13.65 3.90 3.05
N ILE A 61 13.16 2.78 3.58
CA ILE A 61 11.74 2.40 3.52
C ILE A 61 10.88 3.37 4.34
N ALA A 62 11.28 3.71 5.56
CA ALA A 62 10.59 4.70 6.39
C ALA A 62 10.45 6.03 5.65
N ARG A 63 11.56 6.51 5.09
CA ARG A 63 11.60 7.76 4.32
C ARG A 63 10.70 7.69 3.09
N ALA A 64 10.81 6.65 2.28
CA ALA A 64 9.99 6.49 1.07
C ALA A 64 8.49 6.46 1.40
N MET A 65 8.11 5.80 2.50
CA MET A 65 6.73 5.77 2.98
C MET A 65 6.23 7.15 3.40
N CYS A 66 7.03 7.89 4.17
CA CYS A 66 6.70 9.26 4.59
C CYS A 66 6.64 10.23 3.39
N GLU A 67 7.49 10.04 2.38
CA GLU A 67 7.50 10.83 1.14
C GLU A 67 6.40 10.39 0.12
N SER A 68 5.63 9.34 0.44
CA SER A 68 4.52 8.85 -0.40
C SER A 68 3.18 9.48 -0.04
N VAL A 69 2.33 9.77 -1.02
CA VAL A 69 0.98 10.33 -0.77
C VAL A 69 0.09 9.32 -0.05
N CYS A 70 0.06 8.08 -0.50
CA CYS A 70 -0.74 6.98 0.06
C CYS A 70 0.08 5.69 0.14
N MET A 71 -0.51 4.63 0.68
CA MET A 71 0.01 3.26 0.58
C MET A 71 -0.99 2.35 -0.10
N ILE A 72 -0.57 1.65 -1.15
CA ILE A 72 -1.27 0.50 -1.69
C ILE A 72 -0.74 -0.73 -0.97
N MET A 73 -1.67 -1.50 -0.42
CA MET A 73 -1.37 -2.72 0.31
C MET A 73 -1.99 -3.90 -0.42
N ILE A 74 -1.15 -4.82 -0.93
CA ILE A 74 -1.65 -6.05 -1.53
C ILE A 74 -1.94 -7.06 -0.43
N TYR A 75 -3.21 -7.17 -0.09
CA TYR A 75 -3.67 -8.02 0.98
C TYR A 75 -3.81 -9.48 0.53
N THR A 76 -3.13 -10.34 1.28
CA THR A 76 -3.26 -11.80 1.30
C THR A 76 -3.14 -12.24 2.77
N PRO A 77 -3.53 -13.47 3.15
CA PRO A 77 -3.30 -13.95 4.52
C PRO A 77 -1.82 -13.93 4.94
N LYS A 78 -0.89 -14.00 3.97
CA LYS A 78 0.55 -13.87 4.26
C LYS A 78 0.93 -12.45 4.71
N TYR A 79 0.20 -11.44 4.25
CA TYR A 79 0.44 -10.04 4.62
C TYR A 79 0.27 -9.82 6.11
N GLU A 80 -0.82 -10.33 6.70
CA GLU A 80 -1.09 -10.16 8.14
C GLU A 80 -0.16 -11.01 9.03
N ALA A 81 0.39 -12.11 8.50
CA ALA A 81 1.34 -12.98 9.22
C ALA A 81 2.79 -12.46 9.19
N HIS A 82 3.17 -11.65 8.20
CA HIS A 82 4.56 -11.19 8.07
C HIS A 82 4.85 -9.94 8.91
N ALA A 83 5.87 -9.99 9.77
CA ALA A 83 6.18 -8.91 10.71
C ALA A 83 6.51 -7.59 10.00
N TYR A 84 7.22 -7.65 8.87
CA TYR A 84 7.64 -6.44 8.13
C TYR A 84 6.45 -5.68 7.53
N THR A 85 5.53 -6.38 6.87
CA THR A 85 4.33 -5.77 6.28
C THR A 85 3.42 -5.18 7.35
N ARG A 86 3.37 -5.81 8.53
CA ARG A 86 2.68 -5.22 9.69
C ARG A 86 3.35 -3.94 10.22
N ARG A 87 4.69 -3.82 10.16
CA ARG A 87 5.41 -2.57 10.47
C ARG A 87 5.06 -1.49 9.47
N GLU A 88 5.03 -1.81 8.18
CA GLU A 88 4.66 -0.89 7.11
C GLU A 88 3.22 -0.38 7.27
N PHE A 89 2.28 -1.27 7.56
CA PHE A 89 0.90 -0.91 7.86
C PHE A 89 0.82 0.05 9.05
N ALA A 90 1.48 -0.27 10.18
CA ALA A 90 1.51 0.58 11.36
C ALA A 90 2.19 1.93 11.10
N ALA A 91 3.26 1.96 10.31
CA ALA A 91 3.94 3.18 9.91
C ALA A 91 3.00 4.11 9.13
N MET A 92 2.26 3.58 8.16
CA MET A 92 1.29 4.38 7.42
C MET A 92 0.12 4.85 8.29
N GLN A 93 -0.29 4.07 9.30
CA GLN A 93 -1.28 4.55 10.28
C GLN A 93 -0.75 5.73 11.11
N MET A 94 0.53 5.74 11.47
CA MET A 94 1.17 6.87 12.17
C MET A 94 1.23 8.11 11.26
N ILE A 95 1.65 7.94 10.00
CA ILE A 95 1.68 9.02 9.00
C ILE A 95 0.26 9.56 8.77
N GLU A 96 -0.75 8.70 8.70
CA GLU A 96 -2.14 9.14 8.57
C GLU A 96 -2.60 9.96 9.79
N ALA A 97 -2.26 9.52 11.00
CA ALA A 97 -2.60 10.25 12.22
C ALA A 97 -1.93 11.64 12.27
N GLU A 98 -0.67 11.73 11.82
CA GLU A 98 0.06 12.99 11.69
C GLU A 98 -0.60 13.90 10.64
N ARG A 99 -0.83 13.40 9.43
CA ARG A 99 -1.41 14.18 8.31
C ARG A 99 -2.83 14.65 8.57
N ARG A 100 -3.60 13.94 9.39
CA ARG A 100 -4.92 14.38 9.86
C ARG A 100 -4.87 15.72 10.61
N ALA A 101 -3.73 16.07 11.21
CA ALA A 101 -3.54 17.37 11.85
C ALA A 101 -3.25 18.50 10.85
N TRP A 102 -2.83 18.17 9.62
CA TRP A 102 -2.46 19.16 8.60
C TRP A 102 -3.64 19.55 7.71
N TYR A 103 -4.48 18.57 7.36
CA TYR A 103 -5.65 18.77 6.49
C TYR A 103 -6.75 17.74 6.79
N PRO A 104 -8.02 18.05 6.46
CA PRO A 104 -9.09 17.07 6.53
C PRO A 104 -8.84 15.99 5.48
N LEU A 105 -8.44 14.80 5.95
CA LEU A 105 -8.18 13.66 5.07
C LEU A 105 -9.44 13.31 4.27
N PRO A 106 -9.40 13.31 2.91
CA PRO A 106 -10.56 12.93 2.09
C PRO A 106 -10.95 11.46 2.31
N SER A 107 -10.01 10.63 2.76
CA SER A 107 -10.22 9.23 3.11
C SER A 107 -8.98 8.66 3.85
N ARG A 108 -8.93 7.37 4.17
CA ARG A 108 -7.71 6.72 4.71
C ARG A 108 -6.58 6.68 3.68
N LEU A 109 -5.32 6.76 4.13
CA LEU A 109 -4.12 6.70 3.28
C LEU A 109 -3.78 5.28 2.81
N ILE A 110 -4.25 4.27 3.56
CA ILE A 110 -4.07 2.87 3.20
C ILE A 110 -5.20 2.47 2.24
N ILE A 111 -4.81 1.91 1.10
CA ILE A 111 -5.67 1.44 0.01
C ILE A 111 -5.48 -0.08 -0.10
N PRO A 112 -6.36 -0.89 0.51
CA PRO A 112 -6.25 -2.34 0.44
C PRO A 112 -6.68 -2.88 -0.92
N VAL A 113 -5.83 -3.72 -1.51
CA VAL A 113 -6.10 -4.49 -2.73
C VAL A 113 -6.13 -5.96 -2.36
N VAL A 114 -7.31 -6.57 -2.39
CA VAL A 114 -7.52 -7.96 -1.97
C VAL A 114 -7.24 -8.90 -3.15
N MET A 115 -6.20 -9.74 -3.06
CA MET A 115 -5.79 -10.61 -4.17
C MET A 115 -6.36 -12.04 -4.09
N THR A 116 -6.94 -12.43 -2.95
CA THR A 116 -7.40 -13.80 -2.72
C THR A 116 -8.81 -13.82 -2.19
N ARG A 117 -9.57 -14.89 -2.44
CA ARG A 117 -10.83 -15.11 -1.74
C ARG A 117 -10.54 -15.45 -0.27
N HIS A 118 -11.31 -14.88 0.64
CA HIS A 118 -11.13 -15.08 2.08
C HIS A 118 -12.32 -15.85 2.65
N SER A 119 -12.15 -17.16 2.83
CA SER A 119 -13.20 -18.06 3.36
C SER A 119 -13.64 -17.71 4.79
N ILE A 120 -12.75 -17.13 5.59
CA ILE A 120 -12.97 -16.72 6.99
C ILE A 120 -13.19 -15.19 7.07
N GLY A 121 -13.55 -14.55 5.95
CA GLY A 121 -13.73 -13.10 5.86
C GLY A 121 -12.43 -12.29 5.91
N LEU A 122 -12.55 -10.99 5.66
CA LEU A 122 -11.47 -10.02 5.79
C LEU A 122 -11.26 -9.65 7.27
N PRO A 123 -10.03 -9.37 7.72
CA PRO A 123 -9.77 -8.95 9.08
C PRO A 123 -10.24 -7.48 9.27
N PRO A 124 -10.52 -7.05 10.51
CA PRO A 124 -11.04 -5.72 10.81
C PRO A 124 -10.25 -4.57 10.20
N GLN A 125 -8.91 -4.70 10.15
CA GLN A 125 -7.99 -3.74 9.57
C GLN A 125 -8.26 -3.43 8.08
N ILE A 126 -8.91 -4.35 7.38
CA ILE A 126 -9.30 -4.21 5.96
C ILE A 126 -10.77 -3.85 5.83
N SER A 127 -11.65 -4.50 6.60
CA SER A 127 -13.10 -4.36 6.43
C SER A 127 -13.69 -3.11 7.08
N GLU A 128 -13.23 -2.74 8.28
CA GLU A 128 -13.80 -1.63 9.05
C GLU A 128 -13.58 -0.25 8.43
N PRO A 129 -12.45 0.06 7.76
CA PRO A 129 -12.27 1.34 7.06
C PRO A 129 -13.29 1.63 5.96
N GLY A 130 -14.11 0.65 5.56
CA GLY A 130 -15.19 0.82 4.59
C GLY A 130 -14.71 0.97 3.14
N PHE A 131 -13.44 0.66 2.86
CA PHE A 131 -12.89 0.69 1.51
C PHE A 131 -11.81 -0.36 1.32
N TYR A 132 -12.01 -1.21 0.32
CA TYR A 132 -11.01 -2.06 -0.32
C TYR A 132 -11.44 -2.29 -1.76
N VAL A 133 -10.51 -2.70 -2.61
CA VAL A 133 -10.81 -3.17 -3.97
C VAL A 133 -10.54 -4.67 -4.08
N ASP A 134 -11.43 -5.39 -4.77
CA ASP A 134 -11.40 -6.85 -4.83
C ASP A 134 -10.82 -7.35 -6.16
N PHE A 135 -9.56 -7.74 -6.12
CA PHE A 135 -8.85 -8.37 -7.23
C PHE A 135 -8.77 -9.90 -7.10
N SER A 136 -9.57 -10.52 -6.22
CA SER A 136 -9.56 -11.98 -6.01
C SER A 136 -9.99 -12.80 -7.23
N ARG A 137 -10.53 -12.14 -8.26
CA ARG A 137 -10.92 -12.71 -9.55
C ARG A 137 -9.79 -12.67 -10.57
N TYR A 138 -8.67 -12.03 -10.27
CA TYR A 138 -7.50 -11.98 -11.15
C TYR A 138 -6.89 -13.38 -11.32
N THR A 139 -6.49 -13.71 -12.54
CA THR A 139 -5.85 -14.99 -12.90
C THR A 139 -4.69 -14.72 -13.87
N LEU A 140 -3.82 -15.72 -14.10
CA LEU A 140 -2.79 -15.61 -15.15
C LEU A 140 -3.37 -15.52 -16.57
N ALA A 141 -4.64 -15.86 -16.75
CA ALA A 141 -5.35 -15.71 -18.02
C ALA A 141 -6.05 -14.34 -18.15
N THR A 142 -6.02 -13.52 -17.10
CA THR A 142 -6.58 -12.18 -17.12
C THR A 142 -5.77 -11.32 -18.09
N GLY A 143 -6.47 -10.68 -19.03
CA GLY A 143 -5.85 -9.74 -19.96
C GLY A 143 -5.27 -8.51 -19.26
N ASP A 144 -4.67 -7.61 -20.04
CA ASP A 144 -4.01 -6.41 -19.53
C ASP A 144 -4.94 -5.58 -18.63
N LEU A 145 -4.50 -5.34 -17.37
CA LEU A 145 -5.28 -4.57 -16.39
C LEU A 145 -5.58 -3.14 -16.86
N LYS A 146 -4.73 -2.56 -17.73
CA LYS A 146 -4.94 -1.22 -18.31
C LYS A 146 -6.18 -1.11 -19.19
N THR A 147 -6.70 -2.22 -19.70
CA THR A 147 -7.84 -2.22 -20.64
C THR A 147 -8.94 -3.18 -20.23
N ASN A 148 -8.78 -3.86 -19.09
CA ASN A 148 -9.72 -4.87 -18.64
C ASN A 148 -10.95 -4.21 -17.97
N PRO A 149 -12.15 -4.28 -18.59
CA PRO A 149 -13.35 -3.62 -18.09
C PRO A 149 -13.79 -4.10 -16.70
N ASP A 150 -13.40 -5.31 -16.29
CA ASP A 150 -13.74 -5.86 -14.97
C ASP A 150 -12.95 -5.19 -13.85
N PHE A 151 -11.73 -4.71 -14.12
CA PHE A 151 -10.82 -4.14 -13.11
C PHE A 151 -10.63 -2.64 -13.23
N LEU A 152 -10.93 -2.05 -14.39
CA LEU A 152 -10.82 -0.60 -14.61
C LEU A 152 -11.55 0.25 -13.57
N PRO A 153 -12.80 -0.07 -13.16
CA PRO A 153 -13.49 0.70 -12.13
C PRO A 153 -12.76 0.70 -10.77
N ASP A 154 -12.11 -0.41 -10.42
CA ASP A 154 -11.35 -0.50 -9.18
C ASP A 154 -10.00 0.21 -9.27
N ILE A 155 -9.34 0.16 -10.43
CA ILE A 155 -8.12 0.96 -10.70
C ILE A 155 -8.44 2.46 -10.61
N ASP A 156 -9.53 2.91 -11.24
CA ASP A 156 -9.98 4.30 -11.19
C ASP A 156 -10.27 4.76 -9.75
N ARG A 157 -10.93 3.93 -8.93
CA ARG A 157 -11.11 4.21 -7.50
C ARG A 157 -9.80 4.38 -6.73
N ILE A 158 -8.79 3.56 -7.02
CA ILE A 158 -7.45 3.70 -6.41
C ILE A 158 -6.83 5.04 -6.83
N VAL A 159 -6.84 5.33 -8.14
CA VAL A 159 -6.24 6.54 -8.72
C VAL A 159 -6.89 7.80 -8.16
N GLN A 160 -8.22 7.90 -8.21
CA GLN A 160 -8.96 9.05 -7.67
C GLN A 160 -8.65 9.31 -6.20
N ARG A 161 -8.48 8.25 -5.40
CA ARG A 161 -8.14 8.38 -3.99
C ARG A 161 -6.72 8.93 -3.79
N ILE A 162 -5.75 8.44 -4.54
CA ILE A 162 -4.37 8.94 -4.51
C ILE A 162 -4.34 10.41 -4.95
N VAL A 163 -5.01 10.74 -6.06
CA VAL A 163 -5.07 12.10 -6.62
C VAL A 163 -5.73 13.08 -5.65
N ALA A 164 -6.83 12.69 -5.01
CA ALA A 164 -7.47 13.51 -3.99
C ALA A 164 -6.50 13.82 -2.84
N HIS A 165 -5.82 12.81 -2.30
CA HIS A 165 -4.81 13.02 -1.25
C HIS A 165 -3.63 13.86 -1.72
N TYR A 166 -3.16 13.66 -2.96
CA TYR A 166 -2.04 14.40 -3.54
C TYR A 166 -2.31 15.90 -3.54
N HIS A 167 -3.49 16.31 -4.02
CA HIS A 167 -3.88 17.71 -4.08
C HIS A 167 -3.96 18.36 -2.69
N TYR A 168 -4.44 17.66 -1.66
CA TYR A 168 -4.41 18.20 -0.30
C TYR A 168 -2.99 18.29 0.26
N LEU A 169 -2.24 17.19 0.15
CA LEU A 169 -0.92 17.08 0.77
C LEU A 169 0.06 18.11 0.18
N LYS A 170 0.04 18.30 -1.14
CA LYS A 170 0.93 19.23 -1.85
C LYS A 170 0.94 20.65 -1.28
N TYR A 171 -0.19 21.10 -0.72
CA TYR A 171 -0.33 22.46 -0.15
C TYR A 171 -0.40 22.49 1.37
N SER A 172 -0.32 21.33 2.04
CA SER A 172 -0.55 21.22 3.49
C SER A 172 0.65 20.69 4.28
N ILE A 173 1.79 20.43 3.63
CA ILE A 173 3.01 19.98 4.31
C ILE A 173 3.59 21.13 5.15
N PRO A 174 3.77 20.95 6.48
CA PRO A 174 4.43 21.94 7.31
C PRO A 174 5.90 22.16 6.91
N PRO A 175 6.42 23.40 6.90
CA PRO A 175 7.81 23.69 6.53
C PRO A 175 8.85 22.91 7.33
N GLU A 176 8.58 22.65 8.61
CA GLU A 176 9.45 21.95 9.56
C GLU A 176 9.37 20.42 9.47
N HIS A 177 8.41 19.87 8.72
CA HIS A 177 8.25 18.42 8.62
C HIS A 177 9.42 17.80 7.82
N ASP A 178 10.00 16.74 8.37
CA ASP A 178 11.23 16.08 7.90
C ASP A 178 11.08 14.55 7.93
N CYS A 179 10.83 13.95 6.76
CA CYS A 179 10.75 12.50 6.61
C CYS A 179 12.05 11.76 6.92
N GLY A 180 13.21 12.45 6.96
CA GLY A 180 14.48 11.84 7.36
C GLY A 180 14.52 11.44 8.83
N ARG A 181 13.59 11.96 9.66
CA ARG A 181 13.45 11.61 11.09
C ARG A 181 12.41 10.53 11.34
N PHE A 182 11.63 10.17 10.32
CA PHE A 182 10.62 9.14 10.46
C PHE A 182 11.28 7.76 10.48
N ALA A 183 10.87 6.92 11.42
CA ALA A 183 11.40 5.56 11.59
C ALA A 183 10.25 4.56 11.60
N LEU A 184 10.49 3.36 11.04
CA LEU A 184 9.51 2.28 11.09
C LEU A 184 9.24 1.88 12.55
N PRO A 185 7.98 1.72 12.96
CA PRO A 185 7.64 1.25 14.29
C PRO A 185 8.06 -0.22 14.49
N PRO A 186 8.10 -0.69 15.75
CA PRO A 186 8.21 -2.12 16.02
C PRO A 186 7.03 -2.88 15.40
N ALA A 187 7.22 -4.17 15.11
CA ALA A 187 6.17 -4.99 14.53
C ALA A 187 4.99 -5.12 15.51
N PRO A 188 3.76 -4.74 15.11
CA PRO A 188 2.60 -4.98 15.95
C PRO A 188 2.25 -6.48 15.97
N PRO A 189 1.38 -6.91 16.90
CA PRO A 189 0.86 -8.27 16.94
C PRO A 189 0.22 -8.70 15.61
N GLU A 190 0.15 -10.00 15.40
CA GLU A 190 -0.62 -10.58 14.28
C GLU A 190 -2.10 -10.19 14.39
N TRP A 191 -2.74 -9.95 13.25
CA TRP A 191 -4.13 -9.48 13.22
C TRP A 191 -5.14 -10.56 13.62
N ARG A 192 -4.80 -11.82 13.35
CA ARG A 192 -5.60 -12.98 13.74
C ARG A 192 -4.93 -13.72 14.88
N PRO A 193 -5.70 -14.22 15.87
CA PRO A 193 -5.15 -15.13 16.84
C PRO A 193 -4.68 -16.41 16.13
N MET A 194 -3.49 -16.90 16.47
CA MET A 194 -3.08 -18.24 16.04
C MET A 194 -4.08 -19.25 16.60
N PRO A 195 -4.67 -20.12 15.77
CA PRO A 195 -5.51 -21.19 16.29
C PRO A 195 -4.68 -22.05 17.24
N PRO A 196 -5.23 -22.47 18.39
CA PRO A 196 -4.50 -23.32 19.33
C PRO A 196 -4.02 -24.60 18.64
N PRO A 197 -2.88 -25.17 19.04
CA PRO A 197 -2.21 -26.28 18.34
C PRO A 197 -2.95 -27.63 18.36
N HIS A 198 -4.24 -27.65 18.73
CA HIS A 198 -5.03 -28.86 18.88
C HIS A 198 -6.21 -28.84 17.92
N PHE A 199 -6.03 -29.44 16.75
CA PHE A 199 -7.13 -30.12 16.08
C PHE A 199 -7.38 -31.44 16.85
N PRO A 200 -8.60 -31.69 17.37
CA PRO A 200 -8.97 -33.05 17.74
C PRO A 200 -8.93 -33.91 16.48
N ARG A 201 -8.30 -35.08 16.56
CA ARG A 201 -8.36 -36.12 15.52
C ARG A 201 -9.78 -36.66 15.37
#